data_AF-A0A2V6ZAR3-F1
#
_entry.id   AF-A0A2V6ZAR3-F1
#
_cell.length_a   1.000
_cell.length_b   1.000
_cell.length_c   1.000
_cell.angle_alpha   90.00
_cell.angle_beta   90.00
_cell.angle_gamma   90.00
#
_symmetry.space_group_name_H-M   'P 1'
#
loop_
_entity.id
_entity.type
_entity.pdbx_description
1 polymer ?
#
loop_
_entity_poly.entity_id
_entity_poly.type
_entity_poly.pdbx_seq_one_letter_code
_entity_poly.pdbx_strand_id
1 'polypeptide(L)'
;LAAPFTVNTMPEGTLKALADHGALGEMLPADGGDCEEVLARFASAGVDVDALASQLQDEGAKSFVSSWQELMGVIAGKSAALAKAS
;
A
#
# COMPACT_ATOMS: atom_id res chain seq x y z
N LEU A 1 7.73 6.91 -9.29
CA LEU A 1 8.30 6.96 -7.92
C LEU A 1 9.70 6.35 -7.86
N ALA A 2 10.60 6.80 -8.75
CA ALA A 2 12.02 6.46 -8.68
C ALA A 2 12.74 7.70 -8.16
N ALA A 3 13.34 7.62 -6.97
CA ALA A 3 14.02 8.75 -6.33
C ALA A 3 15.20 8.26 -5.46
N PRO A 4 16.26 9.07 -5.31
CA PRO A 4 17.36 8.76 -4.39
C PRO A 4 16.85 8.49 -2.97
N PHE A 5 17.50 7.57 -2.26
CA PHE A 5 17.20 7.23 -0.86
C PHE A 5 15.78 6.74 -0.59
N THR A 6 15.09 6.21 -1.61
CA THR A 6 13.76 5.59 -1.46
C THR A 6 13.79 4.12 -1.86
N VAL A 7 12.84 3.35 -1.31
CA VAL A 7 12.58 1.96 -1.70
C VAL A 7 11.13 1.86 -2.14
N ASN A 8 10.90 1.16 -3.25
CA ASN A 8 9.56 0.79 -3.68
C ASN A 8 9.35 -0.71 -3.44
N THR A 9 8.57 -1.06 -2.42
CA THR A 9 8.20 -2.44 -2.12
C THR A 9 7.11 -2.90 -3.08
N MET A 10 7.48 -3.75 -4.02
CA MET A 10 6.59 -4.21 -5.09
C MET A 10 6.21 -5.68 -4.90
N PRO A 11 4.95 -6.06 -5.17
CA PRO A 11 4.59 -7.46 -5.38
C PRO A 11 5.38 -8.08 -6.53
N GLU A 12 5.62 -9.40 -6.50
CA GLU A 12 6.41 -10.10 -7.51
C GLU A 12 5.85 -9.90 -8.94
N GLY A 13 4.52 -9.90 -9.09
CA GLY A 13 3.86 -9.64 -10.37
C GLY A 13 4.20 -8.26 -10.94
N THR A 14 4.16 -7.23 -10.09
CA THR A 14 4.55 -5.85 -10.46
C THR A 14 6.03 -5.77 -10.80
N LEU A 15 6.90 -6.47 -10.05
CA LEU A 15 8.33 -6.54 -10.33
C LEU A 15 8.62 -7.20 -11.69
N LYS A 16 7.94 -8.30 -12.01
CA LYS A 16 8.07 -8.98 -13.32
C LYS A 16 7.57 -8.09 -14.46
N ALA A 17 6.46 -7.40 -14.28
CA ALA A 17 5.94 -6.45 -15.27
C ALA A 17 6.94 -5.31 -15.54
N LEU A 18 7.56 -4.77 -14.48
CA LEU A 18 8.63 -3.78 -14.63
C LEU A 18 9.83 -4.34 -15.40
N ALA A 19 10.22 -5.60 -15.16
CA ALA A 19 11.34 -6.22 -15.84
C ALA A 19 11.09 -6.52 -17.33
N ASP A 20 9.85 -6.87 -17.68
CA ASP A 20 9.46 -7.25 -19.05
C ASP A 20 9.23 -6.02 -19.94
N HIS A 21 8.48 -5.03 -19.45
CA HIS A 21 8.04 -3.88 -20.25
C HIS A 21 8.00 -2.55 -19.48
N GLY A 22 8.67 -2.49 -18.32
CA GLY A 22 8.78 -1.26 -17.56
C GLY A 22 9.65 -0.21 -18.24
N ALA A 23 9.17 1.03 -18.31
CA ALA A 23 9.98 2.18 -18.67
C ALA A 23 10.28 3.00 -17.42
N LEU A 24 11.56 3.15 -17.07
CA LEU A 24 11.97 4.10 -16.04
C LEU A 24 12.00 5.50 -16.66
N GLY A 25 11.01 6.31 -16.34
CA GLY A 25 10.97 7.73 -16.71
C GLY A 25 11.97 8.57 -15.90
N GLU A 26 11.79 9.89 -15.95
CA GLU A 26 12.59 10.81 -15.12
C GLU A 26 12.43 10.49 -13.63
N MET A 27 13.51 10.70 -12.89
CA MET A 27 13.47 10.58 -11.44
C MET A 27 12.57 11.67 -10.85
N LEU A 28 11.94 11.35 -9.73
CA LEU A 28 11.09 12.30 -9.04
C LEU A 28 11.93 13.52 -8.59
N PRO A 29 11.46 14.75 -8.84
CA PRO A 29 12.11 15.95 -8.34
C PRO A 29 12.19 15.95 -6.81
N ALA A 30 13.32 16.42 -6.26
CA ALA A 30 13.54 16.45 -4.81
C ALA A 30 12.63 17.45 -4.07
N ASP A 31 12.12 18.45 -4.78
CA ASP A 31 11.21 19.47 -4.28
C ASP A 31 9.72 19.08 -4.41
N GLY A 32 9.43 17.88 -4.94
CA GLY A 32 8.06 17.40 -5.13
C GLY A 32 7.41 17.80 -6.46
N GLY A 33 8.07 18.60 -7.29
CA GLY A 33 7.57 18.98 -8.61
C GLY A 33 6.25 19.77 -8.54
N ASP A 34 5.21 19.28 -9.21
CA ASP A 34 3.89 19.91 -9.32
C ASP A 34 2.87 19.42 -8.26
N CYS A 35 3.32 18.71 -7.22
CA CYS A 35 2.45 18.04 -6.26
C CYS A 35 1.38 18.97 -5.63
N GLU A 36 1.76 20.17 -5.23
CA GLU A 36 0.85 21.16 -4.62
C GLU A 36 -0.22 21.63 -5.59
N GLU A 37 0.13 21.84 -6.87
CA GLU A 37 -0.84 22.22 -7.90
C GLU A 37 -1.86 21.10 -8.14
N VAL A 38 -1.37 19.85 -8.21
CA VAL A 38 -2.22 18.67 -8.40
C VAL A 38 -3.18 18.51 -7.22
N LEU A 39 -2.71 18.63 -5.97
CA LEU A 39 -3.56 18.56 -4.78
C LEU A 39 -4.58 19.70 -4.74
N ALA A 40 -4.19 20.93 -5.09
CA ALA A 40 -5.11 22.06 -5.16
C ALA A 40 -6.23 21.87 -6.20
N ARG A 41 -5.95 21.19 -7.32
CA ARG A 41 -6.96 20.84 -8.33
C ARG A 41 -7.98 19.83 -7.79
N PHE A 42 -7.55 18.84 -7.00
CA PHE A 42 -8.47 17.92 -6.32
C PHE A 42 -9.35 18.65 -5.31
N ALA A 43 -8.76 19.52 -4.48
CA ALA A 43 -9.51 20.35 -3.53
C ALA A 43 -10.53 21.25 -4.25
N SER A 44 -10.15 21.87 -5.37
CA SER A 44 -11.04 22.69 -6.20
C SER A 44 -12.19 21.87 -6.82
N ALA A 45 -11.98 20.58 -7.05
CA ALA A 45 -13.01 19.65 -7.51
C ALA A 45 -13.89 19.11 -6.35
N GLY A 46 -13.69 19.58 -5.12
CA GLY A 46 -14.45 19.18 -3.93
C GLY A 46 -13.92 17.94 -3.22
N VAL A 47 -12.72 17.47 -3.56
CA VAL A 47 -12.07 16.38 -2.82
C VAL A 47 -11.38 16.96 -1.59
N ASP A 48 -11.89 16.61 -0.41
CA ASP A 48 -11.21 16.89 0.86
C ASP A 48 -10.08 15.87 1.05
N VAL A 49 -8.85 16.29 0.75
CA VAL A 49 -7.65 15.45 0.81
C VAL A 49 -7.33 15.03 2.24
N ASP A 50 -7.57 15.90 3.22
CA ASP A 50 -7.28 15.60 4.63
C ASP A 50 -8.28 14.59 5.19
N ALA A 51 -9.57 14.76 4.90
CA ALA A 51 -10.59 13.78 5.27
C ALA A 51 -10.33 12.43 4.58
N LEU A 52 -9.96 12.43 3.30
CA LEU A 52 -9.62 11.21 2.57
C LEU A 52 -8.39 10.52 3.16
N ALA A 53 -7.35 11.26 3.51
CA ALA A 53 -6.15 10.71 4.14
C ALA A 53 -6.47 10.05 5.49
N SER A 54 -7.29 10.71 6.33
CA SER A 54 -7.73 10.14 7.60
C SER A 54 -8.55 8.85 7.40
N GLN A 55 -9.46 8.85 6.43
CA GLN A 55 -10.27 7.67 6.12
C GLN A 55 -9.39 6.49 5.67
N LEU A 56 -8.45 6.72 4.74
CA LEU A 56 -7.56 5.67 4.23
C LEU A 56 -6.65 5.11 5.34
N GLN A 57 -6.20 5.93 6.27
CA GLN A 57 -5.42 5.49 7.42
C GLN A 57 -6.24 4.55 8.33
N ASP A 58 -7.48 4.93 8.65
CA ASP A 58 -8.37 4.12 9.47
C ASP A 58 -8.74 2.79 8.82
N GLU A 59 -9.05 2.82 7.52
CA GLU A 59 -9.36 1.62 6.74
C GLU A 59 -8.16 0.69 6.62
N GLY A 60 -6.96 1.24 6.39
CA GLY A 60 -5.72 0.48 6.38
C GLY A 60 -5.46 -0.22 7.72
N ALA A 61 -5.60 0.50 8.84
CA ALA A 61 -5.43 -0.08 10.17
C ALA A 61 -6.44 -1.22 10.44
N LYS A 62 -7.71 -1.03 10.08
CA LYS A 62 -8.74 -2.07 10.21
C LYS A 62 -8.42 -3.30 9.36
N SER A 63 -7.95 -3.11 8.13
CA SER A 63 -7.55 -4.20 7.24
C SER A 63 -6.41 -5.03 7.84
N PHE A 64 -5.39 -4.38 8.40
CA PHE A 64 -4.27 -5.07 9.07
C PHE A 64 -4.75 -5.88 10.28
N VAL A 65 -5.65 -5.32 11.10
CA VAL A 65 -6.24 -6.04 12.24
C VAL A 65 -7.04 -7.26 11.77
N SER A 66 -7.83 -7.13 10.70
CA SER A 66 -8.58 -8.26 10.12
C SER A 66 -7.64 -9.37 9.65
N SER A 67 -6.62 -9.03 8.86
CA SER A 67 -5.64 -10.01 8.37
C SER A 67 -4.90 -10.72 9.52
N TRP A 68 -4.62 -10.01 10.62
CA TRP A 68 -4.02 -10.62 11.80
C TRP A 68 -4.96 -11.61 12.49
N GLN A 69 -6.24 -11.26 12.67
CA GLN A 69 -7.24 -12.14 13.27
C GLN A 69 -7.47 -13.39 12.40
N GLU A 70 -7.52 -13.24 11.09
CA GLU A 70 -7.60 -14.35 10.13
C GLU A 70 -6.40 -15.30 10.27
N LEU A 71 -5.17 -14.75 10.34
CA LEU A 71 -3.96 -15.53 10.57
C LEU A 71 -4.03 -16.32 11.89
N MET A 72 -4.45 -15.69 12.98
CA MET A 72 -4.60 -16.36 14.27
C MET A 72 -5.65 -17.47 14.22
N GLY A 73 -6.77 -17.26 13.51
CA GLY A 73 -7.79 -18.29 13.27
C GLY A 73 -7.25 -19.50 12.52
N VAL A 74 -6.45 -19.28 11.48
CA VAL A 74 -5.78 -20.34 10.72
C VAL A 74 -4.82 -21.14 11.61
N ILE A 75 -4.03 -20.47 12.44
CA ILE A 75 -3.10 -21.14 13.38
C ILE A 75 -3.89 -21.99 14.37
N ALA A 76 -4.91 -21.42 15.02
CA ALA A 76 -5.74 -22.14 15.99
C ALA A 76 -6.38 -23.39 15.37
N GLY A 77 -6.92 -23.28 14.16
CA GLY A 77 -7.50 -24.41 13.42
C GLY A 77 -6.48 -25.52 13.15
N LYS A 78 -5.27 -25.17 12.71
CA LYS A 78 -4.18 -26.15 12.47
C LYS A 78 -3.71 -26.79 13.77
N SER A 79 -3.57 -26.03 14.86
CA SER A 79 -3.17 -26.55 16.17
C SER A 79 -4.19 -27.56 16.72
N ALA A 80 -5.49 -27.27 16.61
CA ALA A 80 -6.54 -28.20 17.04
C ALA A 80 -6.55 -29.50 16.22
N ALA A 81 -6.34 -29.41 14.90
CA ALA A 81 -6.24 -30.59 14.03
C ALA A 81 -5.05 -31.50 14.41
N LEU A 82 -3.90 -30.90 14.73
CA LEU A 82 -2.70 -31.63 15.15
C LEU A 82 -2.92 -32.35 16.50
N ALA A 83 -3.54 -31.67 17.47
CA ALA A 83 -3.82 -32.24 18.79
C ALA A 83 -4.76 -33.45 18.71
N LYS A 84 -5.72 -33.44 17.78
CA LYS A 84 -6.64 -34.58 17.56
C LYS A 84 -5.99 -35.78 16.87
N ALA A 85 -4.92 -35.55 16.11
CA ALA A 85 -4.19 -36.58 15.37
C ALA A 85 -3.10 -37.26 16.20
N SER A 86 -2.81 -36.72 17.40
CA SER A 86 -1.88 -37.29 18.38
C SER A 86 -2.63 -38.20 19.35
#